data_AF-A0A5D3FKL5-F1
#
_entry.id   AF-A0A5D3FKL5-F1
#
_cell.length_a   1.000
_cell.length_b   1.000
_cell.length_c   1.000
_cell.angle_alpha   90.00
_cell.angle_beta   90.00
_cell.angle_gamma   90.00
#
_symmetry.space_group_name_H-M   'P 1'
#
loop_
_entity.id
_entity.type
_entity.pdbx_description
1 polymer ?
#
loop_
_entity_poly.entity_id
_entity_poly.type
_entity_poly.pdbx_seq_one_letter_code
_entity_poly.pdbx_strand_id
1 'polypeptide(L)'
;MKNLSLLQKKASMALFLCMSVGLFSCSTEEEFSPVNEKVIPALEVSKMSDWLPNTRSSFDESDDMPVLHFKDEQACNETIAKLNEMDKEERETYFKNIGFDGAYTIWNHADEELEQIFEIEDSIRFEKEISSYKEKYDNIFAFNTVDTYDATPYLTFTDDDLSLVGNIKGYVVIGNTLKMPENNTPTFDVDDEVATTAVASGPIEPGFKGFKNAALSIKNGKYKSTMTIGRIVNGNSFAVEFVTKKKQFLWKKSVSASYSAELEMQSSKFHHKNVVICPNGCKVSILNLRIETVGDVFNAHVRNFKCSRGNSTGSQSFNNIQVI
;
A
#
# COMPACT_ATOMS: atom_id res chain seq x y z
N MET A 1 -64.75 -11.27 -35.98
CA MET A 1 -66.16 -11.45 -36.39
C MET A 1 -67.04 -10.77 -35.34
N LYS A 2 -67.89 -9.83 -35.79
CA LYS A 2 -69.13 -9.27 -35.19
C LYS A 2 -69.19 -9.20 -33.64
N ASN A 3 -69.04 -8.03 -33.04
CA ASN A 3 -70.10 -7.04 -32.77
C ASN A 3 -71.36 -7.58 -32.07
N LEU A 4 -71.80 -6.77 -31.11
CA LEU A 4 -73.15 -6.65 -30.52
C LEU A 4 -73.50 -7.69 -29.45
N SER A 5 -74.16 -7.36 -28.34
CA SER A 5 -74.60 -6.10 -27.75
C SER A 5 -75.52 -6.45 -26.58
N LEU A 6 -75.60 -5.53 -25.62
CA LEU A 6 -76.80 -5.18 -24.86
C LEU A 6 -77.39 -6.20 -23.87
N LEU A 7 -77.40 -5.73 -22.62
CA LEU A 7 -78.55 -5.69 -21.70
C LEU A 7 -79.41 -6.95 -21.57
N GLN A 8 -79.44 -7.52 -20.36
CA GLN A 8 -80.64 -7.78 -19.56
C GLN A 8 -80.24 -8.58 -18.31
N LYS A 9 -80.27 -7.97 -17.11
CA LYS A 9 -81.42 -7.84 -16.20
C LYS A 9 -81.36 -8.88 -15.06
N LYS A 10 -81.50 -8.36 -13.84
CA LYS A 10 -81.99 -9.01 -12.59
C LYS A 10 -80.95 -9.91 -11.89
N ALA A 11 -80.82 -9.96 -10.58
CA ALA A 11 -81.48 -9.34 -9.40
C ALA A 11 -80.44 -9.52 -8.26
N SER A 12 -80.27 -8.64 -7.28
CA SER A 12 -81.15 -8.40 -6.12
C SER A 12 -80.32 -7.43 -5.25
N MET A 13 -80.75 -6.22 -4.89
CA MET A 13 -81.66 -5.90 -3.77
C MET A 13 -81.24 -6.67 -2.51
N ALA A 14 -80.82 -6.11 -1.38
CA ALA A 14 -80.88 -4.78 -0.75
C ALA A 14 -79.79 -4.77 0.37
N LEU A 15 -79.36 -3.69 1.04
CA LEU A 15 -80.11 -2.83 1.96
C LEU A 15 -79.14 -1.72 2.48
N PHE A 16 -79.61 -0.46 2.49
CA PHE A 16 -79.33 0.68 3.41
C PHE A 16 -77.86 1.13 3.63
N LEU A 17 -77.39 2.30 3.21
CA LEU A 17 -77.85 3.71 3.26
C LEU A 17 -77.84 4.37 4.66
N CYS A 18 -77.06 5.46 4.73
CA CYS A 18 -76.91 6.51 5.76
C CYS A 18 -76.01 6.15 6.95
N MET A 19 -75.02 6.97 7.36
CA MET A 19 -75.09 8.42 7.49
C MET A 19 -73.69 9.06 7.46
N SER A 20 -73.61 10.17 6.73
CA SER A 20 -72.46 11.06 6.50
C SER A 20 -72.27 12.10 7.61
N VAL A 21 -71.01 12.46 7.92
CA VAL A 21 -70.55 13.82 8.28
C VAL A 21 -69.08 13.89 7.82
N GLY A 22 -68.69 14.63 6.77
CA GLY A 22 -68.48 16.09 6.75
C GLY A 22 -67.08 16.40 7.34
N LEU A 23 -66.09 16.92 6.61
CA LEU A 23 -65.98 18.30 6.14
C LEU A 23 -64.78 18.44 5.13
N PHE A 24 -64.98 19.22 4.05
CA PHE A 24 -64.08 20.16 3.32
C PHE A 24 -62.57 19.83 3.14
N SER A 25 -61.85 20.05 2.02
CA SER A 25 -62.08 20.68 0.71
C SER A 25 -60.81 20.48 -0.16
N CYS A 26 -60.94 20.63 -1.49
CA CYS A 26 -59.97 20.90 -2.56
C CYS A 26 -58.63 21.55 -2.14
N SER A 27 -57.49 21.45 -2.82
CA SER A 27 -57.02 20.77 -4.02
C SER A 27 -55.59 21.27 -4.23
N THR A 28 -54.60 20.40 -4.36
CA THR A 28 -53.43 20.68 -5.20
C THR A 28 -52.75 19.37 -5.51
N GLU A 29 -52.58 19.11 -6.80
CA GLU A 29 -51.70 18.08 -7.32
C GLU A 29 -50.27 18.47 -6.94
N GLU A 30 -49.65 17.75 -6.02
CA GLU A 30 -48.19 17.72 -5.94
C GLU A 30 -47.73 16.60 -6.88
N GLU A 31 -47.25 17.03 -8.04
CA GLU A 31 -46.30 16.25 -8.84
C GLU A 31 -45.24 15.70 -7.89
N PHE A 32 -45.21 14.38 -7.74
CA PHE A 32 -44.06 13.68 -7.21
C PHE A 32 -42.89 13.98 -8.16
N SER A 33 -42.11 15.00 -7.82
CA SER A 33 -40.75 15.11 -8.33
C SER A 33 -40.04 13.83 -7.87
N PRO A 34 -39.41 13.05 -8.77
CA PRO A 34 -38.55 11.98 -8.32
C PRO A 34 -37.49 12.63 -7.43
N VAL A 35 -37.40 12.15 -6.19
CA VAL A 35 -36.26 12.43 -5.33
C VAL A 35 -35.04 12.16 -6.19
N ASN A 36 -34.30 13.22 -6.50
CA ASN A 36 -33.03 13.11 -7.18
C ASN A 36 -32.15 12.32 -6.21
N GLU A 37 -32.05 11.00 -6.40
CA GLU A 37 -31.07 10.17 -5.71
C GLU A 37 -29.74 10.86 -5.97
N LYS A 38 -29.19 11.52 -4.94
CA LYS A 38 -27.84 12.05 -5.00
C LYS A 38 -26.97 10.84 -5.31
N VAL A 39 -26.54 10.71 -6.56
CA VAL A 39 -25.58 9.71 -6.98
C VAL A 39 -24.31 10.04 -6.19
N ILE A 40 -24.08 9.31 -5.10
CA ILE A 40 -22.87 9.43 -4.31
C ILE A 40 -21.74 8.96 -5.24
N PRO A 41 -20.73 9.80 -5.54
CA PRO A 41 -19.63 9.39 -6.38
C PRO A 41 -18.92 8.20 -5.73
N ALA A 42 -18.39 7.28 -6.54
CA ALA A 42 -17.69 6.10 -6.00
C ALA A 42 -16.46 6.49 -5.15
N LEU A 43 -15.87 7.64 -5.48
CA LEU A 43 -14.74 8.26 -4.81
C LEU A 43 -14.84 9.78 -4.90
N GLU A 44 -14.56 10.48 -3.82
CA GLU A 44 -14.35 11.92 -3.78
C GLU A 44 -13.24 12.31 -2.80
N VAL A 45 -12.79 13.56 -2.87
CA VAL A 45 -11.92 14.16 -1.86
C VAL A 45 -12.79 14.97 -0.91
N SER A 46 -12.67 14.69 0.39
CA SER A 46 -13.39 15.40 1.45
C SER A 46 -12.43 15.86 2.54
N LYS A 47 -12.92 16.62 3.52
CA LYS A 47 -12.14 17.01 4.68
C LYS A 47 -12.31 15.96 5.77
N MET A 48 -11.22 15.56 6.43
CA MET A 48 -11.28 14.58 7.51
C MET A 48 -12.23 15.03 8.64
N SER A 49 -12.31 16.34 8.90
CA SER A 49 -13.12 16.97 9.92
C SER A 49 -14.61 16.70 9.77
N ASP A 50 -15.09 16.49 8.55
CA ASP A 50 -16.49 16.14 8.25
C ASP A 50 -16.88 14.75 8.78
N TRP A 51 -15.89 13.92 9.13
CA TRP A 51 -16.05 12.52 9.53
C TRP A 51 -15.63 12.23 10.97
N LEU A 52 -15.17 13.25 11.69
CA LEU A 52 -14.85 13.15 13.11
C LEU A 52 -16.12 13.34 13.96
N PRO A 53 -16.25 12.64 15.11
CA PRO A 53 -17.34 12.90 16.02
C PRO A 53 -17.28 14.36 16.51
N ASN A 54 -18.43 15.03 16.57
CA ASN A 54 -18.58 16.41 17.08
C ASN A 54 -18.29 16.48 18.59
N THR A 55 -17.02 16.34 18.99
CA THR A 55 -16.54 16.60 20.34
C THR A 55 -15.93 17.99 20.39
N ARG A 56 -16.33 18.79 21.39
CA ARG A 56 -15.91 20.20 21.60
C ARG A 56 -14.42 20.38 21.98
N SER A 57 -13.55 19.43 21.65
CA SER A 57 -12.10 19.56 21.81
C SER A 57 -11.52 20.32 20.63
N SER A 58 -10.53 21.18 20.92
CA SER A 58 -9.78 21.99 19.96
C SER A 58 -9.50 21.24 18.66
N PHE A 59 -9.99 21.79 17.54
CA PHE A 59 -9.55 21.42 16.19
C PHE A 59 -8.02 21.48 16.16
N ASP A 60 -7.38 20.35 15.92
CA ASP A 60 -5.97 20.30 15.56
C ASP A 60 -5.84 20.63 14.07
N GLU A 61 -4.72 21.20 13.62
CA GLU A 61 -4.49 21.46 12.18
C GLU A 61 -4.55 20.16 11.34
N SER A 62 -4.34 19.02 12.00
CA SER A 62 -4.45 17.69 11.43
C SER A 62 -5.91 17.26 11.13
N ASP A 63 -6.91 17.92 11.71
CA ASP A 63 -8.31 17.53 11.61
C ASP A 63 -8.95 17.91 10.26
N ASP A 64 -8.43 18.92 9.53
CA ASP A 64 -9.01 19.37 8.24
C ASP A 64 -8.24 18.84 7.03
N MET A 65 -7.39 17.83 7.23
CA MET A 65 -6.61 17.21 6.15
C MET A 65 -7.52 16.64 5.05
N PRO A 66 -7.12 16.74 3.77
CA PRO A 66 -7.84 16.07 2.70
C PRO A 66 -7.78 14.55 2.90
N VAL A 67 -8.90 13.87 2.67
CA VAL A 67 -9.02 12.42 2.71
C VAL A 67 -9.79 11.91 1.51
N LEU A 68 -9.42 10.73 1.02
CA LEU A 68 -10.26 10.01 0.08
C LEU A 68 -11.48 9.47 0.80
N HIS A 69 -12.66 9.74 0.24
CA HIS A 69 -13.93 9.21 0.69
C HIS A 69 -14.47 8.26 -0.39
N PHE A 70 -14.51 6.98 -0.04
CA PHE A 70 -15.09 5.91 -0.84
C PHE A 70 -16.52 5.66 -0.39
N LYS A 71 -17.44 5.46 -1.32
CA LYS A 71 -18.85 5.17 -0.99
C LYS A 71 -19.03 3.91 -0.13
N ASP A 72 -18.18 2.90 -0.34
CA ASP A 72 -18.25 1.57 0.25
C ASP A 72 -16.89 0.86 0.09
N GLU A 73 -16.76 -0.30 0.74
CA GLU A 73 -15.51 -1.07 0.75
C GLU A 73 -15.18 -1.66 -0.62
N GLN A 74 -16.19 -1.92 -1.45
CA GLN A 74 -16.00 -2.38 -2.81
C GLN A 74 -15.28 -1.31 -3.66
N ALA A 75 -15.73 -0.06 -3.60
CA ALA A 75 -15.09 1.06 -4.31
C ALA A 75 -13.64 1.29 -3.87
N CYS A 76 -13.36 1.13 -2.57
CA CYS A 76 -12.00 1.19 -2.04
C CYS A 76 -11.11 0.09 -2.63
N ASN A 77 -11.56 -1.17 -2.54
CA ASN A 77 -10.81 -2.33 -3.04
C ASN A 77 -10.59 -2.30 -4.56
N GLU A 78 -11.60 -1.90 -5.34
CA GLU A 78 -11.48 -1.73 -6.79
C GLU A 78 -10.47 -0.63 -7.15
N THR A 79 -10.44 0.46 -6.38
CA THR A 79 -9.48 1.54 -6.59
C THR A 79 -8.06 1.10 -6.26
N ILE A 80 -7.85 0.39 -5.14
CA ILE A 80 -6.55 -0.16 -4.75
C ILE A 80 -6.06 -1.15 -5.82
N ALA A 81 -6.91 -2.07 -6.28
CA ALA A 81 -6.57 -3.03 -7.33
C ALA A 81 -6.15 -2.32 -8.62
N LYS A 82 -6.92 -1.32 -9.04
CA LYS A 82 -6.61 -0.50 -10.22
C LYS A 82 -5.28 0.24 -10.08
N LEU A 83 -5.02 0.85 -8.93
CA LEU A 83 -3.77 1.55 -8.66
C LEU A 83 -2.59 0.57 -8.65
N ASN A 84 -2.76 -0.65 -8.12
CA ASN A 84 -1.71 -1.67 -8.12
C ASN A 84 -1.33 -2.15 -9.52
N GLU A 85 -2.25 -2.09 -10.49
CA GLU A 85 -1.96 -2.38 -11.90
C GLU A 85 -1.25 -1.23 -12.62
N MET A 86 -1.40 0.00 -12.13
CA MET A 86 -0.77 1.19 -12.71
C MET A 86 0.72 1.27 -12.38
N ASP A 87 1.48 1.83 -13.31
CA ASP A 87 2.84 2.28 -13.04
C ASP A 87 2.88 3.60 -12.25
N LYS A 88 4.10 4.09 -11.97
CA LYS A 88 4.30 5.28 -11.16
C LYS A 88 3.71 6.54 -11.81
N GLU A 89 3.92 6.75 -13.11
CA GLU A 89 3.46 7.94 -13.83
C GLU A 89 1.94 7.94 -13.97
N GLU A 90 1.35 6.77 -14.20
CA GLU A 90 -0.10 6.58 -14.23
C GLU A 90 -0.76 6.89 -12.88
N ARG A 91 -0.16 6.43 -11.76
CA ARG A 91 -0.63 6.75 -10.40
C ARG A 91 -0.53 8.23 -10.09
N GLU A 92 0.60 8.87 -10.41
CA GLU A 92 0.77 10.32 -10.23
C GLU A 92 -0.29 11.11 -11.01
N THR A 93 -0.55 10.71 -12.25
CA THR A 93 -1.59 11.31 -13.09
C THR A 93 -2.98 11.10 -12.49
N TYR A 94 -3.28 9.91 -11.98
CA TYR A 94 -4.54 9.61 -11.31
C TYR A 94 -4.79 10.54 -10.12
N PHE A 95 -3.84 10.65 -9.19
CA PHE A 95 -3.97 11.48 -7.99
C PHE A 95 -4.05 12.97 -8.31
N LYS A 96 -3.26 13.44 -9.29
CA LYS A 96 -3.34 14.80 -9.79
C LYS A 96 -4.72 15.14 -10.35
N ASN A 97 -5.33 14.22 -11.10
CA ASN A 97 -6.65 14.45 -11.71
C ASN A 97 -7.78 14.55 -10.69
N ILE A 98 -7.66 13.86 -9.55
CA ILE A 98 -8.63 13.95 -8.46
C ILE A 98 -8.27 15.04 -7.43
N GLY A 99 -7.12 15.70 -7.58
CA GLY A 99 -6.66 16.78 -6.70
C GLY A 99 -6.33 16.31 -5.28
N PHE A 100 -5.76 15.10 -5.15
CA PHE A 100 -5.46 14.51 -3.85
C PHE A 100 -3.96 14.28 -3.67
N ASP A 101 -3.38 14.88 -2.63
CA ASP A 101 -2.02 14.63 -2.19
C ASP A 101 -2.01 13.79 -0.90
N GLY A 102 -1.92 12.48 -1.08
CA GLY A 102 -1.91 11.50 0.00
C GLY A 102 -0.50 11.04 0.39
N ALA A 103 -0.43 10.01 1.24
CA ALA A 103 0.84 9.40 1.64
C ALA A 103 1.71 9.02 0.43
N TYR A 104 1.12 8.34 -0.56
CA TYR A 104 1.81 7.90 -1.78
C TYR A 104 2.47 9.05 -2.56
N THR A 105 1.72 10.10 -2.89
CA THR A 105 2.26 11.18 -3.76
C THR A 105 3.31 12.00 -3.04
N ILE A 106 3.05 12.35 -1.77
CA ILE A 106 3.99 13.11 -0.95
C ILE A 106 5.28 12.30 -0.73
N TRP A 107 5.18 10.99 -0.48
CA TRP A 107 6.35 10.13 -0.32
C TRP A 107 7.17 10.04 -1.62
N ASN A 108 6.52 9.90 -2.78
CA ASN A 108 7.22 9.86 -4.06
C ASN A 108 7.95 11.17 -4.35
N HIS A 109 7.33 12.32 -4.09
CA HIS A 109 8.01 13.62 -4.24
C HIS A 109 9.24 13.73 -3.33
N ALA A 110 9.13 13.25 -2.08
CA ALA A 110 10.25 13.24 -1.16
C ALA A 110 11.36 12.26 -1.59
N ASP A 111 11.02 11.08 -2.14
CA ASP A 111 12.00 10.11 -2.65
C ASP A 111 12.74 10.66 -3.89
N GLU A 112 12.04 11.35 -4.78
CA GLU A 112 12.61 11.99 -5.97
C GLU A 112 13.54 13.16 -5.64
N GLU A 113 13.13 14.03 -4.72
CA GLU A 113 13.99 15.10 -4.21
C GLU A 113 15.27 14.52 -3.61
N LEU A 114 15.13 13.46 -2.79
CA LEU A 114 16.28 12.77 -2.23
C LEU A 114 17.15 12.10 -3.30
N GLU A 115 16.55 11.58 -4.35
CA GLU A 115 17.27 10.99 -5.50
C GLU A 115 18.21 12.00 -6.15
N GLN A 116 17.73 13.24 -6.36
CA GLN A 116 18.51 14.36 -6.90
C GLN A 116 19.62 14.80 -5.95
N ILE A 117 19.35 14.85 -4.64
CA ILE A 117 20.38 15.15 -3.63
C ILE A 117 21.51 14.14 -3.69
N PHE A 118 21.22 12.85 -3.88
CA PHE A 118 22.22 11.78 -4.01
C PHE A 118 23.06 11.85 -5.31
N GLU A 119 22.74 12.75 -6.23
CA GLU A 119 23.61 13.06 -7.38
C GLU A 119 24.59 14.20 -7.13
N ILE A 120 24.52 14.88 -5.97
CA ILE A 120 25.46 15.94 -5.63
C ILE A 120 26.83 15.34 -5.25
N GLU A 121 27.86 15.70 -6.03
CA GLU A 121 29.24 15.26 -5.81
C GLU A 121 30.06 16.18 -4.89
N ASP A 122 29.57 17.39 -4.63
CA ASP A 122 30.17 18.30 -3.64
C ASP A 122 29.68 17.92 -2.23
N SER A 123 30.58 17.46 -1.38
CA SER A 123 30.24 16.98 -0.03
C SER A 123 29.61 18.05 0.86
N ILE A 124 30.06 19.30 0.77
CA ILE A 124 29.57 20.39 1.63
C ILE A 124 28.14 20.75 1.22
N ARG A 125 27.90 20.87 -0.08
CA ARG A 125 26.55 21.09 -0.61
C ARG A 125 25.65 19.90 -0.30
N PHE A 126 26.13 18.67 -0.51
CA PHE A 126 25.37 17.46 -0.22
C PHE A 126 24.89 17.41 1.24
N GLU A 127 25.77 17.65 2.22
CA GLU A 127 25.41 17.65 3.64
C GLU A 127 24.37 18.74 3.98
N LYS A 128 24.50 19.92 3.37
CA LYS A 128 23.53 21.01 3.55
C LYS A 128 22.14 20.63 3.00
N GLU A 129 22.09 20.06 1.79
CA GLU A 129 20.84 19.67 1.15
C GLU A 129 20.17 18.50 1.89
N ILE A 130 20.92 17.50 2.36
CA ILE A 130 20.37 16.42 3.21
C ILE A 130 19.78 16.97 4.51
N SER A 131 20.48 17.91 5.17
CA SER A 131 19.98 18.51 6.41
C SER A 131 18.68 19.29 6.17
N SER A 132 18.66 20.11 5.11
CA SER A 132 17.48 20.89 4.72
C SER A 132 16.30 19.99 4.32
N TYR A 133 16.58 18.88 3.63
CA TYR A 133 15.60 17.86 3.28
C TYR A 133 14.96 17.24 4.52
N LYS A 134 15.77 16.81 5.49
CA LYS A 134 15.24 16.21 6.73
C LYS A 134 14.38 17.21 7.50
N GLU A 135 14.83 18.46 7.64
CA GLU A 135 14.05 19.55 8.28
C GLU A 135 12.73 19.83 7.56
N LYS A 136 12.71 19.80 6.22
CA LYS A 136 11.49 20.02 5.43
C LYS A 136 10.42 18.96 5.68
N TYR A 137 10.82 17.73 5.96
CA TYR A 137 9.96 16.56 5.99
C TYR A 137 9.77 15.95 7.39
N ASP A 138 10.41 16.48 8.43
CA ASP A 138 10.42 15.90 9.79
C ASP A 138 9.05 15.87 10.49
N ASN A 139 8.12 16.72 10.08
CA ASN A 139 6.77 16.82 10.62
C ASN A 139 5.78 15.83 9.96
N ILE A 140 6.14 15.26 8.81
CA ILE A 140 5.27 14.34 8.04
C ILE A 140 5.84 12.94 7.89
N PHE A 141 7.16 12.77 7.85
CA PHE A 141 7.82 11.47 7.79
C PHE A 141 8.65 11.19 9.05
N ALA A 142 8.88 9.91 9.30
CA ALA A 142 9.87 9.44 10.25
C ALA A 142 11.21 9.19 9.54
N PHE A 143 12.30 9.46 10.25
CA PHE A 143 13.65 9.11 9.83
C PHE A 143 14.26 8.10 10.80
N ASN A 144 15.12 7.23 10.27
CA ASN A 144 15.74 6.16 11.04
C ASN A 144 16.55 6.73 12.22
N THR A 145 16.20 6.29 13.43
CA THR A 145 16.84 6.74 14.68
C THR A 145 18.01 5.87 15.10
N VAL A 146 18.12 4.67 14.54
CA VAL A 146 19.22 3.72 14.81
C VAL A 146 20.37 3.98 13.84
N ASP A 147 20.06 4.07 12.55
CA ASP A 147 21.02 4.42 11.51
C ASP A 147 20.81 5.86 11.06
N THR A 148 21.55 6.77 11.68
CA THR A 148 21.43 8.20 11.42
C THR A 148 21.87 8.63 10.02
N TYR A 149 22.58 7.75 9.29
CA TYR A 149 23.00 7.97 7.91
C TYR A 149 22.03 7.40 6.88
N ASP A 150 20.95 6.76 7.32
CA ASP A 150 19.80 6.46 6.46
C ASP A 150 18.92 7.70 6.32
N ALA A 151 18.91 8.25 5.10
CA ALA A 151 18.13 9.43 4.74
C ALA A 151 16.74 9.09 4.18
N THR A 152 16.38 7.80 4.09
CA THR A 152 15.08 7.38 3.55
C THR A 152 13.93 7.97 4.38
N PRO A 153 12.93 8.62 3.75
CA PRO A 153 11.71 9.01 4.44
C PRO A 153 10.82 7.78 4.67
N TYR A 154 10.36 7.58 5.90
CA TYR A 154 9.42 6.51 6.24
C TYR A 154 8.07 7.09 6.62
N LEU A 155 6.98 6.46 6.19
CA LEU A 155 5.65 6.79 6.70
C LEU A 155 5.60 6.57 8.20
N THR A 156 4.84 7.40 8.91
CA THR A 156 4.67 7.29 10.37
C THR A 156 3.76 6.13 10.78
N PHE A 157 3.31 5.34 9.83
CA PHE A 157 2.41 4.20 9.98
C PHE A 157 2.86 3.07 9.04
N THR A 158 2.35 1.86 9.27
CA THR A 158 2.61 0.69 8.42
C THR A 158 1.28 0.06 8.00
N ASP A 159 0.92 0.24 6.72
CA ASP A 159 -0.27 -0.34 6.08
C ASP A 159 -0.12 -0.16 4.56
N ASP A 160 0.03 -1.26 3.81
CA ASP A 160 0.31 -1.20 2.36
C ASP A 160 -0.83 -0.52 1.58
N ASP A 161 -2.07 -0.84 1.89
CA ASP A 161 -3.23 -0.28 1.20
C ASP A 161 -3.41 1.19 1.55
N LEU A 162 -3.32 1.54 2.84
CA LEU A 162 -3.46 2.93 3.27
C LEU A 162 -2.24 3.80 2.93
N SER A 163 -1.07 3.20 2.70
CA SER A 163 0.08 3.93 2.13
C SER A 163 -0.22 4.44 0.71
N LEU A 164 -1.09 3.73 -0.02
CA LEU A 164 -1.47 4.02 -1.39
C LEU A 164 -2.63 5.01 -1.47
N VAL A 165 -3.68 4.84 -0.67
CA VAL A 165 -4.94 5.64 -0.76
C VAL A 165 -5.19 6.57 0.42
N GLY A 166 -4.44 6.44 1.51
CA GLY A 166 -4.60 7.27 2.69
C GLY A 166 -3.99 8.66 2.53
N ASN A 167 -4.43 9.59 3.38
CA ASN A 167 -3.72 10.87 3.55
C ASN A 167 -2.32 10.66 4.14
N ILE A 168 -1.55 11.72 4.40
CA ILE A 168 -0.17 11.60 4.91
C ILE A 168 -0.06 10.89 6.28
N LYS A 169 -1.16 10.74 7.02
CA LYS A 169 -1.24 9.98 8.28
C LYS A 169 -1.93 8.61 8.10
N GLY A 170 -2.29 8.24 6.87
CA GLY A 170 -2.89 6.96 6.53
C GLY A 170 -4.40 6.89 6.68
N TYR A 171 -5.09 8.02 6.88
CA TYR A 171 -6.55 8.01 7.03
C TYR A 171 -7.27 7.96 5.69
N VAL A 172 -8.40 7.24 5.67
CA VAL A 172 -9.34 7.13 4.56
C VAL A 172 -10.76 7.06 5.10
N VAL A 173 -11.75 7.49 4.33
CA VAL A 173 -13.17 7.34 4.69
C VAL A 173 -13.80 6.28 3.81
N ILE A 174 -14.50 5.32 4.42
CA ILE A 174 -15.26 4.27 3.74
C ILE A 174 -16.71 4.32 4.22
N GLY A 175 -17.62 4.65 3.31
CA GLY A 175 -18.98 5.04 3.64
C GLY A 175 -18.95 6.23 4.61
N ASN A 176 -19.47 6.02 5.83
CA ASN A 176 -19.47 7.05 6.87
C ASN A 176 -18.43 6.81 7.98
N THR A 177 -17.43 5.95 7.73
CA THR A 177 -16.45 5.54 8.74
C THR A 177 -15.06 6.01 8.36
N LEU A 178 -14.42 6.75 9.27
CA LEU A 178 -12.99 7.06 9.18
C LEU A 178 -12.18 5.80 9.56
N LYS A 179 -11.49 5.24 8.59
CA LYS A 179 -10.54 4.14 8.77
C LYS A 179 -9.13 4.72 8.96
N MET A 180 -8.38 4.13 9.88
CA MET A 180 -7.01 4.50 10.22
C MET A 180 -6.10 3.28 10.12
N PRO A 181 -4.77 3.47 9.98
CA PRO A 181 -3.83 2.36 10.01
C PRO A 181 -3.93 1.57 11.30
N GLU A 182 -3.83 0.24 11.21
CA GLU A 182 -3.79 -0.61 12.41
C GLU A 182 -2.56 -0.34 13.27
N ASN A 183 -1.48 0.11 12.63
CA ASN A 183 -0.23 0.39 13.30
C ASN A 183 0.35 1.77 12.91
N ASN A 184 0.45 2.64 13.93
CA ASN A 184 0.96 4.00 13.82
C ASN A 184 2.45 4.10 14.20
N THR A 185 3.26 3.12 13.76
CA THR A 185 4.71 3.19 13.88
C THR A 185 5.37 3.05 12.51
N PRO A 186 6.46 3.79 12.25
CA PRO A 186 7.30 3.57 11.08
C PRO A 186 7.99 2.21 11.17
N THR A 187 8.28 1.61 10.02
CA THR A 187 9.12 0.43 9.88
C THR A 187 10.41 0.82 9.16
N PHE A 188 11.51 0.92 9.91
CA PHE A 188 12.82 1.31 9.36
C PHE A 188 13.54 0.12 8.72
N ASP A 189 14.24 0.35 7.61
CA ASP A 189 15.14 -0.66 7.06
C ASP A 189 16.39 -0.76 7.95
N VAL A 190 16.56 -1.89 8.64
CA VAL A 190 17.73 -2.16 9.48
C VAL A 190 18.76 -2.97 8.67
N ASP A 191 20.03 -2.55 8.68
CA ASP A 191 21.10 -3.39 8.11
C ASP A 191 21.39 -4.58 9.03
N ASP A 192 21.58 -5.77 8.45
CA ASP A 192 21.93 -7.01 9.17
C ASP A 192 23.17 -6.86 10.08
N GLU A 193 24.11 -5.97 9.76
CA GLU A 193 25.31 -5.72 10.58
C GLU A 193 24.97 -5.02 11.92
N VAL A 194 23.91 -4.20 11.95
CA VAL A 194 23.44 -3.47 13.15
C VAL A 194 22.45 -4.31 13.96
N ALA A 195 21.80 -5.30 13.35
CA ALA A 195 20.84 -6.20 13.99
C ALA A 195 21.46 -7.16 15.04
N THR A 196 22.78 -7.15 15.22
CA THR A 196 23.48 -7.99 16.22
C THR A 196 23.39 -7.45 17.65
N THR A 197 22.91 -6.22 17.86
CA THR A 197 22.63 -5.65 19.18
C THR A 197 21.15 -5.39 19.35
N ALA A 198 20.46 -6.33 20.01
CA ALA A 198 19.09 -6.27 20.56
C ALA A 198 18.31 -4.98 20.28
N VAL A 199 17.56 -4.93 19.17
CA VAL A 199 16.51 -3.93 18.94
C VAL A 199 15.16 -4.65 18.99
N ALA A 200 14.25 -4.13 19.82
CA ALA A 200 12.89 -4.60 19.92
C ALA A 200 12.21 -4.51 18.55
N SER A 201 11.66 -5.64 18.11
CA SER A 201 10.97 -5.79 16.83
C SER A 201 9.83 -4.79 16.73
N GLY A 202 9.93 -3.89 15.74
CA GLY A 202 8.75 -3.21 15.22
C GLY A 202 7.75 -4.24 14.66
N PRO A 203 6.47 -3.86 14.53
CA PRO A 203 5.42 -4.74 14.04
C PRO A 203 5.74 -5.26 12.63
N ILE A 204 5.31 -6.49 12.41
CA ILE A 204 5.86 -7.44 11.46
C ILE A 204 5.23 -7.23 10.08
N GLU A 205 5.92 -6.56 9.16
CA GLU A 205 5.79 -6.88 7.72
C GLU A 205 6.15 -8.37 7.56
N PRO A 206 5.48 -9.13 6.67
CA PRO A 206 5.37 -10.60 6.71
C PRO A 206 6.70 -11.25 7.07
N GLY A 207 6.81 -11.67 8.34
CA GLY A 207 8.07 -11.80 9.08
C GLY A 207 9.15 -12.55 8.34
N PHE A 208 9.87 -11.86 7.47
CA PHE A 208 10.93 -12.47 6.70
C PHE A 208 12.11 -12.74 7.65
N LYS A 209 12.68 -13.92 7.53
CA LYS A 209 13.89 -14.29 8.27
C LYS A 209 14.91 -14.82 7.28
N GLY A 210 15.93 -14.02 7.00
CA GLY A 210 17.06 -14.40 6.17
C GLY A 210 17.87 -15.52 6.81
N PHE A 211 18.38 -16.43 5.99
CA PHE A 211 19.30 -17.46 6.45
C PHE A 211 20.74 -16.94 6.48
N LYS A 212 21.51 -17.40 7.46
CA LYS A 212 22.92 -17.02 7.59
C LYS A 212 23.71 -17.42 6.35
N ASN A 213 24.54 -16.50 5.87
CA ASN A 213 25.42 -16.69 4.71
C ASN A 213 24.69 -17.06 3.41
N ALA A 214 23.40 -16.70 3.27
CA ALA A 214 22.59 -16.99 2.09
C ALA A 214 22.22 -15.71 1.32
N ALA A 215 23.15 -14.75 1.26
CA ALA A 215 22.97 -13.45 0.62
C ALA A 215 24.01 -13.21 -0.49
N LEU A 216 23.57 -12.64 -1.61
CA LEU A 216 24.38 -12.23 -2.74
C LEU A 216 24.14 -10.75 -3.01
N SER A 217 25.20 -9.96 -3.19
CA SER A 217 25.08 -8.56 -3.61
C SER A 217 25.68 -8.30 -4.99
N ILE A 218 25.07 -7.40 -5.73
CA ILE A 218 25.61 -6.78 -6.96
C ILE A 218 25.73 -5.27 -6.76
N LYS A 219 26.69 -4.65 -7.45
CA LYS A 219 26.93 -3.20 -7.38
C LYS A 219 26.81 -2.58 -8.77
N ASN A 220 26.04 -1.50 -8.88
CA ASN A 220 25.88 -0.69 -10.08
C ASN A 220 26.11 0.79 -9.71
N GLY A 221 27.32 1.30 -9.93
CA GLY A 221 27.65 2.68 -9.53
C GLY A 221 27.44 2.92 -8.03
N LYS A 222 26.56 3.87 -7.70
CA LYS A 222 26.13 4.21 -6.32
C LYS A 222 25.15 3.21 -5.71
N TYR A 223 24.58 2.30 -6.51
CA TYR A 223 23.59 1.32 -6.07
C TYR A 223 24.26 0.01 -5.64
N LYS A 224 23.82 -0.54 -4.51
CA LYS A 224 24.08 -1.92 -4.08
C LYS A 224 22.74 -2.63 -3.92
N SER A 225 22.57 -3.73 -4.63
CA SER A 225 21.39 -4.58 -4.54
C SER A 225 21.77 -5.91 -3.94
N THR A 226 21.02 -6.37 -2.94
CA THR A 226 21.25 -7.61 -2.20
C THR A 226 20.02 -8.49 -2.34
N MET A 227 20.25 -9.77 -2.65
CA MET A 227 19.27 -10.85 -2.61
C MET A 227 19.59 -11.74 -1.42
N THR A 228 18.64 -11.99 -0.54
CA THR A 228 18.79 -12.83 0.66
C THR A 228 17.77 -13.96 0.63
N ILE A 229 18.22 -15.20 0.73
CA ILE A 229 17.34 -16.37 0.83
C ILE A 229 16.92 -16.55 2.29
N GLY A 230 15.63 -16.77 2.52
CA GLY A 230 15.06 -16.91 3.86
C GLY A 230 13.71 -17.61 3.87
N ARG A 231 12.89 -17.31 4.87
CA ARG A 231 11.51 -17.79 4.98
C ARG A 231 10.58 -16.73 5.53
N ILE A 232 9.28 -16.92 5.30
CA ILE A 232 8.23 -16.20 6.02
C ILE A 232 7.94 -16.94 7.33
N VAL A 233 8.14 -16.28 8.47
CA VAL A 233 7.98 -16.83 9.82
C VAL A 233 6.54 -17.30 10.07
N ASN A 234 5.55 -16.54 9.61
CA ASN A 234 4.13 -16.84 9.83
C ASN A 234 3.56 -17.89 8.85
N GLY A 235 4.29 -18.23 7.77
CA GLY A 235 3.78 -19.06 6.66
C GLY A 235 4.59 -20.33 6.35
N ASN A 236 5.66 -20.61 7.10
CA ASN A 236 6.57 -21.75 6.90
C ASN A 236 6.98 -22.02 5.44
N SER A 237 7.05 -20.96 4.64
CA SER A 237 7.41 -21.03 3.23
C SER A 237 8.73 -20.32 2.98
N PHE A 238 9.56 -20.89 2.12
CA PHE A 238 10.76 -20.20 1.66
C PHE A 238 10.38 -18.92 0.90
N ALA A 239 11.22 -17.91 1.07
CA ALA A 239 11.09 -16.63 0.41
C ALA A 239 12.48 -16.07 0.08
N VAL A 240 12.49 -15.10 -0.81
CA VAL A 240 13.68 -14.32 -1.13
C VAL A 240 13.36 -12.86 -0.87
N GLU A 241 14.23 -12.19 -0.12
CA GLU A 241 14.19 -10.75 0.07
C GLU A 241 15.18 -10.07 -0.87
N PHE A 242 14.78 -8.90 -1.38
CA PHE A 242 15.56 -8.05 -2.24
C PHE A 242 15.58 -6.63 -1.68
N VAL A 243 16.78 -6.10 -1.48
CA VAL A 243 17.00 -4.74 -0.96
C VAL A 243 17.98 -4.01 -1.87
N THR A 244 17.63 -2.81 -2.32
CA THR A 244 18.55 -1.91 -3.04
C THR A 244 18.75 -0.63 -2.25
N LYS A 245 20.02 -0.26 -2.04
CA LYS A 245 20.40 1.00 -1.44
C LYS A 245 21.27 1.80 -2.39
N LYS A 246 21.04 3.11 -2.46
CA LYS A 246 21.95 4.07 -3.09
C LYS A 246 22.81 4.69 -2.01
N LYS A 247 24.13 4.75 -2.22
CA LYS A 247 25.09 5.32 -1.28
C LYS A 247 25.79 6.53 -1.88
N GLN A 248 25.85 7.62 -1.11
CA GLN A 248 26.64 8.80 -1.42
C GLN A 248 27.34 9.27 -0.13
N PHE A 249 28.67 9.36 -0.18
CA PHE A 249 29.51 9.55 1.02
C PHE A 249 29.21 8.52 2.12
N LEU A 250 28.87 8.99 3.33
CA LEU A 250 28.43 8.17 4.46
C LEU A 250 26.93 7.83 4.40
N TRP A 251 26.17 8.59 3.63
CA TRP A 251 24.71 8.53 3.61
C TRP A 251 24.20 7.46 2.65
N LYS A 252 23.03 6.92 2.97
CA LYS A 252 22.32 5.96 2.13
C LYS A 252 20.83 6.27 2.08
N LYS A 253 20.19 5.82 1.00
CA LYS A 253 18.74 5.74 0.89
C LYS A 253 18.34 4.37 0.34
N SER A 254 17.20 3.87 0.77
CA SER A 254 16.54 2.74 0.12
C SER A 254 15.94 3.18 -1.20
N VAL A 255 15.90 2.25 -2.16
CA VAL A 255 15.47 2.54 -3.53
C VAL A 255 14.58 1.41 -4.02
N SER A 256 13.39 1.77 -4.47
CA SER A 256 12.49 0.84 -5.16
C SER A 256 13.11 0.37 -6.47
N ALA A 257 13.09 -0.94 -6.69
CA ALA A 257 13.59 -1.58 -7.89
C ALA A 257 12.83 -2.88 -8.15
N SER A 258 12.95 -3.40 -9.37
CA SER A 258 12.52 -4.75 -9.71
C SER A 258 13.72 -5.67 -9.84
N TYR A 259 13.49 -6.95 -9.59
CA TYR A 259 14.54 -7.96 -9.46
C TYR A 259 14.19 -9.22 -10.24
N SER A 260 15.23 -9.90 -10.73
CA SER A 260 15.09 -11.26 -11.26
C SER A 260 16.33 -12.08 -10.95
N ALA A 261 16.15 -13.38 -10.72
CA ALA A 261 17.24 -14.33 -10.56
C ALA A 261 16.78 -15.75 -10.93
N GLU A 262 17.69 -16.58 -11.43
CA GLU A 262 17.49 -18.03 -11.47
C GLU A 262 17.95 -18.60 -10.13
N LEU A 263 17.04 -19.28 -9.42
CA LEU A 263 17.32 -19.92 -8.14
C LEU A 263 17.15 -21.44 -8.28
N GLU A 264 18.21 -22.17 -7.97
CA GLU A 264 18.24 -23.62 -7.84
C GLU A 264 18.43 -23.96 -6.37
N MET A 265 17.60 -24.84 -5.82
CA MET A 265 17.66 -25.33 -4.44
C MET A 265 17.73 -26.85 -4.44
N GLN A 266 18.66 -27.40 -3.66
CA GLN A 266 18.92 -28.84 -3.62
C GLN A 266 19.17 -29.34 -2.20
N SER A 267 18.55 -30.46 -1.84
CA SER A 267 18.84 -31.24 -0.64
C SER A 267 18.91 -32.74 -0.98
N SER A 268 19.03 -33.60 0.02
CA SER A 268 19.05 -35.07 -0.18
C SER A 268 17.78 -35.63 -0.82
N LYS A 269 16.64 -34.95 -0.68
CA LYS A 269 15.32 -35.42 -1.14
C LYS A 269 14.61 -34.42 -2.06
N PHE A 270 15.22 -33.27 -2.33
CA PHE A 270 14.59 -32.17 -3.03
C PHE A 270 15.54 -31.57 -4.05
N HIS A 271 15.00 -31.24 -5.23
CA HIS A 271 15.71 -30.46 -6.23
C HIS A 271 14.66 -29.62 -6.97
N HIS A 272 14.82 -28.31 -6.93
CA HIS A 272 13.94 -27.37 -7.59
C HIS A 272 14.74 -26.24 -8.23
N LYS A 273 14.35 -25.85 -9.44
CA LYS A 273 14.90 -24.70 -10.15
C LYS A 273 13.75 -23.81 -10.61
N ASN A 274 13.86 -22.52 -10.34
CA ASN A 274 12.85 -21.54 -10.72
C ASN A 274 13.48 -20.18 -11.08
N VAL A 275 12.75 -19.36 -11.81
CA VAL A 275 13.05 -17.94 -11.98
C VAL A 275 12.25 -17.16 -10.93
N VAL A 276 12.96 -16.47 -10.05
CA VAL A 276 12.36 -15.58 -9.06
C VAL A 276 12.27 -14.20 -9.68
N ILE A 277 11.07 -13.61 -9.64
CA ILE A 277 10.80 -12.25 -10.12
C ILE A 277 10.16 -11.48 -8.97
N CYS A 278 10.72 -10.31 -8.66
CA CYS A 278 10.16 -9.40 -7.67
C CYS A 278 9.85 -8.07 -8.37
N PRO A 279 8.56 -7.72 -8.53
CA PRO A 279 8.14 -6.46 -9.17
C PRO A 279 8.66 -5.21 -8.47
N ASN A 280 8.58 -4.07 -9.15
CA ASN A 280 9.04 -2.80 -8.61
C ASN A 280 8.26 -2.43 -7.32
N GLY A 281 9.00 -2.03 -6.28
CA GLY A 281 8.43 -1.68 -4.98
C GLY A 281 8.19 -2.87 -4.05
N CYS A 282 8.14 -4.10 -4.56
CA CYS A 282 8.10 -5.29 -3.72
C CYS A 282 9.51 -5.64 -3.21
N LYS A 283 9.61 -5.98 -1.92
CA LYS A 283 10.87 -6.43 -1.29
C LYS A 283 10.98 -7.95 -1.17
N VAL A 284 9.87 -8.68 -1.13
CA VAL A 284 9.89 -10.13 -0.85
C VAL A 284 9.15 -10.92 -1.93
N SER A 285 9.73 -12.03 -2.37
CA SER A 285 9.11 -13.02 -3.26
C SER A 285 8.95 -14.36 -2.55
N ILE A 286 7.71 -14.81 -2.36
CA ILE A 286 7.38 -16.09 -1.73
C ILE A 286 7.52 -17.21 -2.77
N LEU A 287 8.30 -18.25 -2.45
CA LEU A 287 8.58 -19.34 -3.37
C LEU A 287 7.52 -20.45 -3.36
N ASN A 288 6.58 -20.41 -2.41
CA ASN A 288 5.58 -21.45 -2.16
C ASN A 288 6.18 -22.86 -1.95
N LEU A 289 7.42 -22.91 -1.46
CA LEU A 289 8.11 -24.13 -1.09
C LEU A 289 8.02 -24.32 0.43
N ARG A 290 7.49 -25.47 0.85
CA ARG A 290 7.38 -25.82 2.27
C ARG A 290 8.71 -26.30 2.82
N ILE A 291 9.05 -25.87 4.04
CA ILE A 291 10.29 -26.23 4.73
C ILE A 291 10.43 -27.75 4.86
N GLU A 292 9.34 -28.45 5.20
CA GLU A 292 9.35 -29.90 5.41
C GLU A 292 9.69 -30.67 4.14
N THR A 293 9.41 -30.10 2.96
CA THR A 293 9.70 -30.70 1.66
C THR A 293 11.16 -30.53 1.27
N VAL A 294 11.74 -29.34 1.51
CA VAL A 294 13.13 -29.05 1.16
C VAL A 294 14.08 -29.68 2.19
N GLY A 295 13.71 -29.65 3.46
CA GLY A 295 14.53 -30.07 4.60
C GLY A 295 15.29 -28.90 5.25
N ASP A 296 15.76 -29.15 6.47
CA ASP A 296 16.39 -28.12 7.32
C ASP A 296 17.80 -27.73 6.88
N VAL A 297 18.40 -28.51 5.97
CA VAL A 297 19.71 -28.24 5.37
C VAL A 297 19.64 -28.43 3.87
N PHE A 298 20.06 -27.40 3.12
CA PHE A 298 20.04 -27.42 1.66
C PHE A 298 21.19 -26.58 1.07
N ASN A 299 21.48 -26.81 -0.20
CA ASN A 299 22.34 -25.96 -1.01
C ASN A 299 21.47 -25.10 -1.91
N ALA A 300 21.94 -23.89 -2.23
CA ALA A 300 21.29 -23.02 -3.19
C ALA A 300 22.30 -22.51 -4.21
N HIS A 301 21.89 -22.43 -5.46
CA HIS A 301 22.66 -21.78 -6.51
C HIS A 301 21.81 -20.68 -7.14
N VAL A 302 22.28 -19.45 -6.99
CA VAL A 302 21.73 -18.27 -7.65
C VAL A 302 22.51 -18.01 -8.92
N ARG A 303 21.81 -17.82 -10.04
CA ARG A 303 22.38 -17.40 -11.33
C ARG A 303 21.63 -16.17 -11.83
N ASN A 304 22.33 -15.34 -12.60
CA ASN A 304 21.72 -14.20 -13.31
C ASN A 304 20.90 -13.25 -12.41
N PHE A 305 21.32 -13.04 -11.15
CA PHE A 305 20.68 -12.04 -10.29
C PHE A 305 20.86 -10.64 -10.88
N LYS A 306 19.74 -9.95 -11.11
CA LYS A 306 19.63 -8.63 -11.74
C LYS A 306 18.74 -7.71 -10.91
N CYS A 307 19.01 -6.41 -11.02
CA CYS A 307 18.22 -5.33 -10.46
C CYS A 307 17.98 -4.27 -11.55
N SER A 308 16.79 -3.66 -11.60
CA SER A 308 16.47 -2.61 -12.59
C SER A 308 17.31 -1.34 -12.47
N ARG A 309 18.04 -1.13 -11.37
CA ARG A 309 18.94 0.02 -11.15
C ARG A 309 20.33 -0.15 -11.78
N GLY A 310 20.50 -1.10 -12.70
CA GLY A 310 21.70 -1.21 -13.53
C GLY A 310 21.85 -2.55 -14.26
N ASN A 311 22.99 -2.76 -14.90
CA ASN A 311 23.21 -3.89 -15.81
C ASN A 311 24.08 -5.01 -15.22
N SER A 312 24.66 -4.82 -14.03
CA SER A 312 25.46 -5.86 -13.37
C SER A 312 24.63 -7.09 -13.07
N THR A 313 25.26 -8.25 -13.20
CA THR A 313 24.67 -9.56 -12.90
C THR A 313 25.49 -10.26 -11.81
N GLY A 314 24.80 -11.00 -10.94
CA GLY A 314 25.41 -11.76 -9.86
C GLY A 314 25.11 -13.25 -9.99
N SER A 315 26.05 -14.10 -9.58
CA SER A 315 25.85 -15.55 -9.45
C SER A 315 26.68 -16.07 -8.29
N GLN A 316 26.09 -16.92 -7.46
CA GLN A 316 26.75 -17.48 -6.29
C GLN A 316 26.13 -18.81 -5.91
N SER A 317 26.96 -19.71 -5.39
CA SER A 317 26.53 -20.95 -4.75
C SER A 317 26.70 -20.84 -3.25
N PHE A 318 25.68 -21.29 -2.53
CA PHE A 318 25.60 -21.32 -1.08
C PHE A 318 25.45 -22.78 -0.66
N ASN A 319 26.37 -23.24 0.19
CA ASN A 319 26.41 -24.63 0.63
C ASN A 319 26.00 -24.74 2.09
N ASN A 320 25.28 -25.81 2.43
CA ASN A 320 24.87 -26.14 3.79
C ASN A 320 24.11 -25.00 4.51
N ILE A 321 23.18 -24.34 3.80
CA ILE A 321 22.28 -23.36 4.40
C ILE A 321 21.40 -24.09 5.42
N GLN A 322 21.31 -23.55 6.64
CA GLN A 322 20.46 -24.06 7.71
C GLN A 322 19.20 -23.22 7.84
N VAL A 323 18.05 -23.89 7.91
CA VAL A 323 16.77 -23.25 8.23
C VAL A 323 16.74 -22.90 9.72
N ILE A 324 16.33 -21.66 10.05
CA ILE A 324 16.24 -21.10 11.42
C ILE A 324 14.88 -20.49 11.70
#